data_AF-A0A0N8TYN5-F1
#
_entry.id   AF-A0A0N8TYN5-F1
#
_cell.length_a   1.000
_cell.length_b   1.000
_cell.length_c   1.000
_cell.angle_alpha   90.00
_cell.angle_beta   90.00
_cell.angle_gamma   90.00
#
_symmetry.space_group_name_H-M   'P 1'
#
loop_
_entity.id
_entity.type
_entity.pdbx_description
1 polymer ?
#
loop_
_entity_poly.entity_id
_entity_poly.type
_entity_poly.pdbx_seq_one_letter_code
_entity_poly.pdbx_strand_id
1 'polypeptide(L)'
;MKKLLTLLLVLLPFATQADFDTKDTIYVDLLTSKNLQEVKLGAKALHHSLPENVQLWDLAAFTLWSMNQNGDKEDDEFDDTISWLAKAIGESQNPRYRTLLTEQNSNEASRKVKKYFKSAIRNLTKEDRPQFRAQEFNLEAINVINATTTPTLKKFDQIAQGDSLDSVIEKLGKPDGVGQYIRSYRRPFIGRQTFQNLRLSYINLGSMELKYEKTHWIVDLKSKQTSVDISDIAPEYRDLLSRLVSNDVTQIRTAAREAIKLPLTDTATLDHVAQYIWDNQQTEDSDFADSLAWLCKVLSKSQNGRYKEMLSTLAQKPLHSKITRYAANTAKVLNGTQPFFTPKVTIKESKSSSTTNL
;
A
#
# COMPACT_ATOMS: atom_id res chain seq x y z
N MET A 1 63.03 -13.82 -26.88
CA MET A 1 62.15 -13.63 -25.70
C MET A 1 60.96 -12.77 -26.12
N LYS A 2 59.81 -13.38 -26.43
CA LYS A 2 58.56 -12.66 -26.75
C LYS A 2 57.66 -12.71 -25.51
N LYS A 3 57.37 -11.55 -24.93
CA LYS A 3 56.44 -11.43 -23.79
C LYS A 3 55.01 -11.59 -24.32
N LEU A 4 54.29 -12.59 -23.81
CA LEU A 4 52.87 -12.79 -24.05
C LEU A 4 52.10 -11.75 -23.22
N LEU A 5 51.38 -10.86 -23.88
CA LEU A 5 50.49 -9.89 -23.25
C LEU A 5 49.14 -10.57 -23.04
N THR A 6 48.86 -11.04 -21.82
CA THR A 6 47.56 -11.61 -21.47
C THR A 6 46.58 -10.46 -21.24
N LEU A 7 45.71 -10.23 -22.21
CA LEU A 7 44.61 -9.26 -22.11
C LEU A 7 43.56 -9.81 -21.13
N LEU A 8 43.52 -9.27 -19.91
CA LEU A 8 42.50 -9.58 -18.92
C LEU A 8 41.19 -8.87 -19.33
N LEU A 9 40.29 -9.59 -19.99
CA LEU A 9 38.96 -9.12 -20.32
C LEU A 9 38.13 -9.10 -19.03
N VAL A 10 38.05 -7.94 -18.37
CA VAL A 10 37.12 -7.73 -17.26
C VAL A 10 35.72 -7.68 -17.84
N LEU A 11 34.99 -8.79 -17.78
CA LEU A 11 33.55 -8.84 -17.99
C LEU A 11 32.90 -8.04 -16.85
N LEU A 12 32.65 -6.75 -17.08
CA LEU A 12 31.74 -5.99 -16.24
C LEU A 12 30.37 -6.67 -16.33
N PRO A 13 29.74 -7.08 -15.22
CA PRO A 13 28.38 -7.55 -15.26
C PRO A 13 27.53 -6.37 -15.76
N PHE A 14 26.95 -6.52 -16.95
CA PHE A 14 25.87 -5.63 -17.38
C PHE A 14 24.78 -5.76 -16.32
N ALA A 15 24.61 -4.75 -15.48
CA ALA A 15 23.42 -4.62 -14.67
C ALA A 15 22.26 -4.52 -15.67
N THR A 16 21.53 -5.63 -15.85
CA THR A 16 20.32 -5.63 -16.64
C THR A 16 19.37 -4.65 -15.95
N GLN A 17 19.15 -3.50 -16.57
CA GLN A 17 18.12 -2.57 -16.13
C GLN A 17 16.79 -3.31 -16.15
N ALA A 18 16.06 -3.23 -15.05
CA ALA A 18 14.78 -3.88 -14.93
C ALA A 18 13.70 -2.94 -15.45
N ASP A 19 13.04 -3.31 -16.55
CA ASP A 19 12.00 -2.51 -17.18
C ASP A 19 10.65 -3.10 -16.79
N PHE A 20 9.91 -2.36 -15.96
CA PHE A 20 8.56 -2.73 -15.56
C PHE A 20 7.55 -1.86 -16.30
N ASP A 21 6.53 -2.51 -16.87
CA ASP A 21 5.37 -1.80 -17.39
C ASP A 21 4.52 -1.23 -16.24
N THR A 22 3.50 -0.45 -16.59
CA THR A 22 2.68 0.20 -15.57
C THR A 22 1.90 -0.79 -14.68
N LYS A 23 1.52 -1.96 -15.19
CA LYS A 23 0.85 -2.99 -14.39
C LYS A 23 1.82 -3.67 -13.43
N ASP A 24 3.01 -4.00 -13.91
CA ASP A 24 4.06 -4.61 -13.12
C ASP A 24 4.45 -3.75 -11.92
N THR A 25 4.39 -2.41 -12.07
CA THR A 25 4.68 -1.49 -10.95
C THR A 25 3.76 -1.67 -9.76
N ILE A 26 2.54 -2.16 -9.96
CA ILE A 26 1.61 -2.46 -8.87
C ILE A 26 2.16 -3.61 -8.02
N TYR A 27 2.72 -4.64 -8.67
CA TYR A 27 3.36 -5.74 -7.96
C TYR A 27 4.66 -5.29 -7.29
N VAL A 28 5.43 -4.42 -7.95
CA VAL A 28 6.62 -3.81 -7.34
C VAL A 28 6.26 -3.06 -6.07
N ASP A 29 5.25 -2.18 -6.10
CA ASP A 29 4.81 -1.39 -4.94
C ASP A 29 4.35 -2.31 -3.80
N LEU A 30 3.60 -3.38 -4.09
CA LEU A 30 3.20 -4.37 -3.07
C LEU A 30 4.39 -5.14 -2.47
N LEU A 31 5.32 -5.61 -3.31
CA LEU A 31 6.44 -6.45 -2.89
C LEU A 31 7.55 -5.67 -2.16
N THR A 32 7.59 -4.35 -2.34
CA THR A 32 8.55 -3.46 -1.66
C THR A 32 7.93 -2.74 -0.47
N SER A 33 6.63 -2.96 -0.19
CA SER A 33 5.94 -2.34 0.94
C SER A 33 6.55 -2.76 2.28
N LYS A 34 6.57 -1.82 3.22
CA LYS A 34 6.92 -2.09 4.64
C LYS A 34 5.80 -2.82 5.38
N ASN A 35 4.61 -2.92 4.79
CA ASN A 35 3.47 -3.62 5.35
C ASN A 35 3.45 -5.09 4.89
N LEU A 36 3.67 -6.02 5.82
CA LEU A 36 3.71 -7.46 5.52
C LEU A 36 2.45 -7.98 4.82
N GLN A 37 1.28 -7.40 5.12
CA GLN A 37 0.05 -7.79 4.45
C GLN A 37 0.02 -7.39 2.98
N GLU A 38 0.63 -6.26 2.61
CA GLU A 38 0.73 -5.82 1.23
C GLU A 38 1.75 -6.66 0.47
N VAL A 39 2.87 -7.00 1.09
CA VAL A 39 3.84 -7.96 0.52
C VAL A 39 3.16 -9.33 0.29
N LYS A 40 2.39 -9.81 1.26
CA LYS A 40 1.60 -11.04 1.12
C LYS A 40 0.58 -10.93 -0.01
N LEU A 41 -0.09 -9.79 -0.17
CA LEU A 41 -1.00 -9.54 -1.28
C LEU A 41 -0.27 -9.57 -2.63
N GLY A 42 0.91 -8.95 -2.72
CA GLY A 42 1.78 -9.02 -3.90
C GLY A 42 2.16 -10.44 -4.26
N ALA A 43 2.59 -11.24 -3.27
CA ALA A 43 2.90 -12.66 -3.47
C ALA A 43 1.69 -13.47 -3.96
N LYS A 44 0.51 -13.26 -3.37
CA LYS A 44 -0.74 -13.88 -3.84
C LYS A 44 -1.08 -13.45 -5.27
N ALA A 45 -0.89 -12.17 -5.58
CA ALA A 45 -1.15 -11.65 -6.92
C ALA A 45 -0.26 -12.34 -7.94
N LEU A 46 1.05 -12.42 -7.70
CA LEU A 46 2.00 -13.15 -8.55
C LEU A 46 1.62 -14.62 -8.71
N HIS A 47 1.28 -15.31 -7.62
CA HIS A 47 0.85 -16.71 -7.63
C HIS A 47 -0.36 -16.94 -8.55
N HIS A 48 -1.24 -15.94 -8.69
CA HIS A 48 -2.44 -16.06 -9.49
C HIS A 48 -2.30 -15.51 -10.92
N SER A 49 -1.57 -14.42 -11.12
CA SER A 49 -1.42 -13.77 -12.43
C SER A 49 -0.32 -14.38 -13.27
N LEU A 50 0.67 -15.04 -12.64
CA LEU A 50 1.81 -15.69 -13.30
C LEU A 50 2.47 -14.81 -14.37
N PRO A 51 2.95 -13.61 -14.03
CA PRO A 51 3.51 -12.70 -15.03
C PRO A 51 4.74 -13.31 -15.71
N GLU A 52 4.92 -12.98 -16.98
CA GLU A 52 6.08 -13.44 -17.76
C GLU A 52 7.39 -12.73 -17.38
N ASN A 53 7.28 -11.56 -16.74
CA ASN A 53 8.42 -10.74 -16.37
C ASN A 53 9.29 -11.41 -15.29
N VAL A 54 10.44 -11.95 -15.72
CA VAL A 54 11.44 -12.59 -14.84
C VAL A 54 11.93 -11.66 -13.74
N GLN A 55 11.98 -10.35 -13.98
CA GLN A 55 12.47 -9.38 -13.00
C GLN A 55 11.49 -9.19 -11.84
N LEU A 56 10.19 -9.40 -12.04
CA LEU A 56 9.21 -9.42 -10.94
C LEU A 56 9.42 -10.64 -10.03
N TRP A 57 9.75 -11.78 -10.62
CA TRP A 57 10.09 -12.99 -9.85
C TRP A 57 11.41 -12.82 -9.10
N ASP A 58 12.40 -12.14 -9.70
CA ASP A 58 13.65 -11.75 -9.04
C ASP A 58 13.39 -10.79 -7.87
N LEU A 59 12.49 -9.82 -8.04
CA LEU A 59 12.05 -8.94 -6.96
C LEU A 59 11.38 -9.72 -5.84
N ALA A 60 10.46 -10.64 -6.13
CA ALA A 60 9.82 -11.48 -5.12
C ALA A 60 10.84 -12.34 -4.35
N ALA A 61 11.84 -12.90 -5.07
CA ALA A 61 12.94 -13.66 -4.49
C ALA A 61 13.83 -12.79 -3.60
N PHE A 62 14.15 -11.57 -4.04
CA PHE A 62 14.87 -10.59 -3.24
C PHE A 62 14.09 -10.18 -1.98
N THR A 63 12.80 -9.87 -2.11
CA THR A 63 11.92 -9.51 -0.98
C THR A 63 11.90 -10.63 0.07
N LEU A 64 11.72 -11.89 -0.36
CA LEU A 64 11.77 -13.05 0.53
C LEU A 64 13.11 -13.12 1.27
N TRP A 65 14.22 -13.01 0.54
CA TRP A 65 15.57 -13.05 1.12
C TRP A 65 15.77 -11.93 2.15
N SER A 66 15.46 -10.69 1.75
CA SER A 66 15.64 -9.49 2.59
C SER A 66 14.81 -9.57 3.87
N MET A 67 13.56 -10.02 3.78
CA MET A 67 12.71 -10.22 4.95
C MET A 67 13.26 -11.28 5.90
N ASN A 68 13.80 -12.39 5.40
CA ASN A 68 14.41 -13.41 6.24
C ASN A 68 15.68 -12.94 6.97
N GLN A 69 16.41 -11.98 6.39
CA GLN A 69 17.59 -11.37 7.01
C GLN A 69 17.21 -10.28 8.02
N ASN A 70 16.30 -9.38 7.65
CA ASN A 70 16.11 -8.09 8.32
C ASN A 70 14.69 -7.87 8.88
N GLY A 71 13.74 -8.74 8.58
CA GLY A 71 12.34 -8.57 8.97
C GLY A 71 12.08 -8.90 10.43
N ASP A 72 10.97 -8.35 10.95
CA ASP A 72 10.47 -8.66 12.29
C ASP A 72 9.83 -10.06 12.31
N LYS A 73 10.57 -11.04 12.86
CA LYS A 73 10.13 -12.44 12.95
C LYS A 73 9.12 -12.69 14.06
N GLU A 74 8.89 -11.71 14.94
CA GLU A 74 7.88 -11.80 16.00
C GLU A 74 6.50 -11.34 15.52
N ASP A 75 6.43 -10.64 14.38
CA ASP A 75 5.17 -10.25 13.75
C ASP A 75 4.37 -11.49 13.32
N ASP A 76 3.08 -11.52 13.68
CA ASP A 76 2.19 -12.66 13.46
C ASP A 76 1.92 -12.95 11.97
N GLU A 77 2.19 -11.97 11.10
CA GLU A 77 2.03 -12.07 9.66
C GLU A 77 3.31 -12.48 8.93
N PHE A 78 4.47 -12.49 9.60
CA PHE A 78 5.76 -12.79 8.99
C PHE A 78 5.79 -14.17 8.33
N ASP A 79 5.48 -15.21 9.10
CA ASP A 79 5.49 -16.60 8.65
C ASP A 79 4.53 -16.85 7.48
N ASP A 80 3.36 -16.20 7.49
CA ASP A 80 2.38 -16.32 6.42
C ASP A 80 2.85 -15.62 5.14
N THR A 81 3.50 -14.46 5.29
CA THR A 81 4.04 -13.68 4.18
C THR A 81 5.18 -14.42 3.47
N ILE A 82 6.16 -14.94 4.23
CA ILE A 82 7.26 -15.75 3.67
C ILE A 82 6.72 -17.02 2.98
N SER A 83 5.72 -17.66 3.60
CA SER A 83 5.08 -18.85 3.01
C SER A 83 4.46 -18.55 1.64
N TRP A 84 3.78 -17.40 1.50
CA TRP A 84 3.18 -16.98 0.23
C TRP A 84 4.22 -16.58 -0.81
N LEU A 85 5.28 -15.86 -0.41
CA LEU A 85 6.39 -15.53 -1.31
C LEU A 85 7.05 -16.80 -1.85
N ALA A 86 7.37 -17.76 -0.98
CA ALA A 86 7.95 -19.04 -1.39
C ALA A 86 7.02 -19.78 -2.37
N LYS A 87 5.72 -19.82 -2.06
CA LYS A 87 4.71 -20.44 -2.93
C LYS A 87 4.66 -19.77 -4.31
N ALA A 88 4.63 -18.44 -4.35
CA ALA A 88 4.61 -17.68 -5.60
C ALA A 88 5.86 -17.93 -6.46
N ILE A 89 7.05 -17.85 -5.85
CA ILE A 89 8.32 -18.15 -6.55
C ILE A 89 8.32 -19.57 -7.11
N GLY A 90 7.75 -20.55 -6.40
CA GLY A 90 7.58 -21.91 -6.88
C GLY A 90 6.72 -22.02 -8.15
N GLU A 91 5.68 -21.20 -8.29
CA GLU A 91 4.82 -21.17 -9.48
C GLU A 91 5.49 -20.55 -10.71
N SER A 92 6.56 -19.77 -10.54
CA SER A 92 7.35 -19.30 -11.69
C SER A 92 7.96 -20.44 -12.50
N GLN A 93 8.07 -21.64 -11.88
CA GLN A 93 8.73 -22.83 -12.43
C GLN A 93 10.20 -22.61 -12.86
N ASN A 94 10.77 -21.45 -12.54
CA ASN A 94 12.08 -21.03 -13.01
C ASN A 94 13.19 -21.59 -12.10
N PRO A 95 14.08 -22.46 -12.62
CA PRO A 95 15.05 -23.19 -11.80
C PRO A 95 16.12 -22.30 -11.19
N ARG A 96 16.23 -21.03 -11.63
CA ARG A 96 17.21 -20.08 -11.09
C ARG A 96 17.02 -19.78 -9.60
N TYR A 97 15.83 -19.99 -9.05
CA TYR A 97 15.54 -19.72 -7.63
C TYR A 97 15.88 -20.90 -6.72
N ARG A 98 16.35 -22.03 -7.26
CA ARG A 98 16.56 -23.27 -6.51
C ARG A 98 17.58 -23.11 -5.40
N THR A 99 18.74 -22.50 -5.68
CA THR A 99 19.79 -22.28 -4.66
C THR A 99 19.27 -21.42 -3.52
N LEU A 100 18.68 -20.26 -3.83
CA LEU A 100 18.11 -19.37 -2.83
C LEU A 100 17.10 -20.10 -1.93
N LEU A 101 16.09 -20.76 -2.50
CA LEU A 101 15.06 -21.44 -1.72
C LEU A 101 15.64 -22.57 -0.85
N THR A 102 16.67 -23.28 -1.34
CA THR A 102 17.33 -24.36 -0.60
C THR A 102 18.13 -23.84 0.59
N GLU A 103 18.86 -22.74 0.40
CA GLU A 103 19.61 -22.06 1.46
C GLU A 103 18.66 -21.50 2.53
N GLN A 104 17.60 -20.79 2.11
CA GLN A 104 16.61 -20.23 3.03
C GLN A 104 15.88 -21.34 3.81
N ASN A 105 15.51 -22.46 3.16
CA ASN A 105 14.89 -23.60 3.84
C ASN A 105 15.79 -24.26 4.89
N SER A 106 17.09 -24.32 4.63
CA SER A 106 18.06 -24.94 5.55
C SER A 106 18.22 -24.12 6.83
N ASN A 107 18.16 -22.80 6.71
CA ASN A 107 18.32 -21.85 7.83
C ASN A 107 17.00 -21.51 8.53
N GLU A 108 15.85 -21.88 7.96
CA GLU A 108 14.54 -21.59 8.53
C GLU A 108 14.31 -22.36 9.85
N ALA A 109 13.67 -21.74 10.84
CA ALA A 109 13.27 -22.41 12.09
C ALA A 109 11.81 -22.89 12.02
N SER A 110 10.92 -22.10 11.41
CA SER A 110 9.50 -22.37 11.31
C SER A 110 9.21 -23.62 10.46
N ARG A 111 8.52 -24.59 11.06
CA ARG A 111 8.06 -25.81 10.36
C ARG A 111 7.08 -25.47 9.23
N LYS A 112 6.24 -24.44 9.42
CA LYS A 112 5.28 -23.97 8.42
C LYS A 112 6.04 -23.44 7.21
N VAL A 113 6.98 -22.52 7.42
CA VAL A 113 7.75 -21.89 6.34
C VAL A 113 8.61 -22.93 5.60
N LYS A 114 9.29 -23.83 6.32
CA LYS A 114 10.02 -24.97 5.70
C LYS A 114 9.16 -25.81 4.75
N LYS A 115 7.90 -26.07 5.11
CA LYS A 115 6.98 -26.83 4.25
C LYS A 115 6.77 -26.11 2.91
N TYR A 116 6.58 -24.79 2.94
CA TYR A 116 6.37 -24.00 1.74
C TYR A 116 7.63 -23.88 0.87
N PHE A 117 8.81 -23.70 1.47
CA PHE A 117 10.06 -23.76 0.70
C PHE A 117 10.25 -25.11 0.01
N LYS A 118 10.08 -26.22 0.73
CA LYS A 118 10.16 -27.56 0.13
C LYS A 118 9.16 -27.75 -1.01
N SER A 119 7.96 -27.20 -0.87
CA SER A 119 6.96 -27.24 -1.94
C SER A 119 7.42 -26.44 -3.15
N ALA A 120 7.91 -25.21 -2.95
CA ALA A 120 8.41 -24.34 -4.00
C ALA A 120 9.57 -24.99 -4.78
N ILE A 121 10.56 -25.56 -4.07
CA ILE A 121 11.71 -26.26 -4.68
C ILE A 121 11.28 -27.43 -5.56
N ARG A 122 10.19 -28.13 -5.21
CA ARG A 122 9.62 -29.22 -6.01
C ARG A 122 8.90 -28.73 -7.26
N ASN A 123 8.29 -27.54 -7.21
CA ASN A 123 7.58 -26.95 -8.35
C ASN A 123 8.52 -26.32 -9.38
N LEU A 124 9.77 -26.02 -9.01
CA LEU A 124 10.78 -25.57 -9.97
C LEU A 124 11.17 -26.69 -10.94
N THR A 125 11.35 -26.34 -12.22
CA THR A 125 11.92 -27.26 -13.23
C THR A 125 13.35 -27.67 -12.89
N LYS A 126 13.87 -28.69 -13.57
CA LYS A 126 15.22 -29.25 -13.32
C LYS A 126 16.27 -28.79 -14.33
N GLU A 127 15.95 -27.80 -15.17
CA GLU A 127 16.90 -27.28 -16.15
C GLU A 127 18.07 -26.58 -15.46
N ASP A 128 19.24 -26.62 -16.09
CA ASP A 128 20.40 -25.88 -15.63
C ASP A 128 20.31 -24.43 -16.13
N ARG A 129 20.34 -23.47 -15.19
CA ARG A 129 20.29 -22.03 -15.46
C ARG A 129 21.13 -21.27 -14.44
N PRO A 130 21.68 -20.10 -14.82
CA PRO A 130 22.33 -19.21 -13.87
C PRO A 130 21.43 -18.94 -12.66
N GLN A 131 21.94 -19.21 -11.46
CA GLN A 131 21.18 -19.07 -10.23
C GLN A 131 21.01 -17.59 -9.85
N PHE A 132 19.86 -17.26 -9.29
CA PHE A 132 19.59 -15.93 -8.75
C PHE A 132 20.46 -15.67 -7.51
N ARG A 133 21.07 -14.49 -7.44
CA ARG A 133 21.97 -14.06 -6.35
C ARG A 133 21.39 -12.81 -5.70
N ALA A 134 20.71 -12.98 -4.55
CA ALA A 134 19.98 -11.90 -3.89
C ALA A 134 20.88 -10.71 -3.51
N GLN A 135 22.15 -10.97 -3.17
CA GLN A 135 23.12 -9.93 -2.79
C GLN A 135 23.52 -9.01 -3.97
N GLU A 136 23.26 -9.44 -5.20
CA GLU A 136 23.58 -8.67 -6.42
C GLU A 136 22.36 -7.93 -6.97
N PHE A 137 21.18 -8.13 -6.38
CA PHE A 137 19.96 -7.48 -6.82
C PHE A 137 19.94 -6.02 -6.35
N ASN A 138 19.92 -5.09 -7.31
CA ASN A 138 19.86 -3.67 -7.03
C ASN A 138 18.43 -3.14 -7.20
N LEU A 139 17.75 -2.89 -6.07
CA LEU A 139 16.42 -2.26 -6.05
C LEU A 139 16.41 -0.87 -6.71
N GLU A 140 17.50 -0.11 -6.60
CA GLU A 140 17.57 1.25 -7.15
C GLU A 140 17.72 1.27 -8.67
N ALA A 141 18.11 0.13 -9.28
CA ALA A 141 18.20 -0.04 -10.73
C ALA A 141 16.85 -0.41 -11.38
N ILE A 142 15.77 -0.46 -10.59
CA ILE A 142 14.42 -0.69 -11.09
C ILE A 142 13.95 0.55 -11.86
N ASN A 143 13.84 0.41 -13.18
CA ASN A 143 13.29 1.42 -14.06
C ASN A 143 11.80 1.14 -14.27
N VAL A 144 11.00 2.17 -14.01
CA VAL A 144 9.56 2.11 -14.26
C VAL A 144 9.25 2.83 -15.56
N ILE A 145 8.75 2.09 -16.55
CA ILE A 145 8.23 2.68 -17.77
C ILE A 145 6.81 3.15 -17.47
N ASN A 146 6.68 4.43 -17.12
CA ASN A 146 5.39 5.04 -16.85
C ASN A 146 4.62 5.20 -18.16
N ALA A 147 3.38 4.68 -18.20
CA ALA A 147 2.43 5.09 -19.23
C ALA A 147 2.25 6.61 -19.18
N THR A 148 2.22 7.26 -20.35
CA THR A 148 2.03 8.72 -20.50
C THR A 148 0.62 9.20 -20.14
N THR A 149 -0.24 8.30 -19.66
CA THR A 149 -1.64 8.61 -19.36
C THR A 149 -1.73 9.35 -18.04
N THR A 150 -2.09 10.63 -18.10
CA THR A 150 -2.42 11.40 -16.90
C THR A 150 -3.85 11.09 -16.44
N PRO A 151 -4.07 10.70 -15.16
CA PRO A 151 -5.38 10.48 -14.61
C PRO A 151 -6.14 11.81 -14.49
N THR A 152 -7.44 11.82 -14.77
CA THR A 152 -8.31 13.00 -14.62
C THR A 152 -9.63 12.58 -14.01
N LEU A 153 -10.37 13.50 -13.38
CA LEU A 153 -11.68 13.20 -12.80
C LEU A 153 -12.65 12.62 -13.84
N LYS A 154 -12.64 13.15 -15.07
CA LYS A 154 -13.44 12.63 -16.17
C LYS A 154 -13.11 11.17 -16.48
N LYS A 155 -11.82 10.82 -16.59
CA LYS A 155 -11.38 9.44 -16.84
C LYS A 155 -11.68 8.51 -15.65
N PHE A 156 -11.53 9.01 -14.42
CA PHE A 156 -11.84 8.24 -13.22
C PHE A 156 -13.33 7.95 -13.10
N ASP A 157 -14.18 8.91 -13.46
CA ASP A 157 -15.63 8.73 -13.50
C ASP A 157 -16.07 7.70 -14.55
N GLN A 158 -15.30 7.52 -15.63
CA GLN A 158 -15.52 6.50 -16.66
C GLN A 158 -15.15 5.06 -16.22
N ILE A 159 -14.46 4.87 -15.10
CA ILE A 159 -14.22 3.52 -14.59
C ILE A 159 -15.50 2.95 -13.97
N ALA A 160 -15.90 1.77 -14.41
CA ALA A 160 -17.09 1.07 -13.94
C ALA A 160 -16.74 -0.14 -13.06
N GLN A 161 -17.71 -0.57 -12.25
CA GLN A 161 -17.61 -1.87 -11.58
C GLN A 161 -17.51 -2.97 -12.66
N GLY A 162 -16.60 -3.93 -12.46
CA GLY A 162 -16.30 -4.99 -13.41
C GLY A 162 -15.20 -4.66 -14.42
N ASP A 163 -14.74 -3.39 -14.52
CA ASP A 163 -13.56 -3.07 -15.33
C ASP A 163 -12.34 -3.86 -14.83
N SER A 164 -11.54 -4.40 -15.76
CA SER A 164 -10.31 -5.10 -15.43
C SER A 164 -9.21 -4.14 -14.97
N LEU A 165 -8.22 -4.64 -14.24
CA LEU A 165 -7.03 -3.86 -13.90
C LEU A 165 -6.35 -3.27 -15.13
N ASP A 166 -6.25 -4.04 -16.23
CA ASP A 166 -5.65 -3.55 -17.47
C ASP A 166 -6.42 -2.36 -18.05
N SER A 167 -7.76 -2.42 -18.05
CA SER A 167 -8.64 -1.31 -18.47
C SER A 167 -8.46 -0.07 -17.57
N VAL A 168 -8.30 -0.27 -16.27
CA VAL A 168 -8.04 0.84 -15.32
C VAL A 168 -6.71 1.50 -15.64
N ILE A 169 -5.64 0.73 -15.83
CA ILE A 169 -4.30 1.24 -16.11
C ILE A 169 -4.22 1.90 -17.49
N GLU A 170 -4.90 1.37 -18.50
CA GLU A 170 -5.01 1.99 -19.82
C GLU A 170 -5.66 3.38 -19.73
N LYS A 171 -6.77 3.49 -18.97
CA LYS A 171 -7.54 4.73 -18.85
C LYS A 171 -6.89 5.76 -17.93
N LEU A 172 -6.29 5.33 -16.81
CA LEU A 172 -5.81 6.22 -15.75
C LEU A 172 -4.29 6.30 -15.64
N GLY A 173 -3.54 5.37 -16.22
CA GLY A 173 -2.10 5.29 -16.05
C GLY A 173 -1.72 4.69 -14.68
N LYS A 174 -0.53 5.05 -14.19
CA LYS A 174 0.01 4.55 -12.93
C LYS A 174 -0.80 5.12 -11.74
N PRO A 175 -1.22 4.28 -10.78
CA PRO A 175 -1.80 4.78 -9.53
C PRO A 175 -0.74 5.47 -8.67
N ASP A 176 -1.17 6.44 -7.87
CA ASP A 176 -0.31 7.14 -6.92
C ASP A 176 -0.05 6.33 -5.64
N GLY A 177 -0.90 5.34 -5.36
CA GLY A 177 -0.75 4.45 -4.23
C GLY A 177 -1.38 3.09 -4.51
N VAL A 178 -0.69 2.04 -4.05
CA VAL A 178 -1.12 0.65 -4.16
C VAL A 178 -1.12 0.04 -2.77
N GLY A 179 -2.15 -0.73 -2.45
CA GLY A 179 -2.20 -1.42 -1.17
C GLY A 179 -3.35 -2.42 -1.11
N GLN A 180 -3.91 -2.62 0.09
CA GLN A 180 -4.99 -3.58 0.30
C GLN A 180 -6.30 -2.98 0.85
N TYR A 181 -7.41 -3.56 0.42
CA TYR A 181 -8.70 -3.52 1.09
C TYR A 181 -8.89 -4.80 1.90
N ILE A 182 -9.14 -4.66 3.21
CA ILE A 182 -9.52 -5.79 4.07
C ILE A 182 -11.00 -5.69 4.37
N ARG A 183 -11.80 -6.60 3.82
CA ARG A 183 -13.21 -6.75 4.17
C ARG A 183 -13.41 -7.99 5.01
N SER A 184 -14.05 -7.83 6.15
CA SER A 184 -14.54 -8.97 6.93
C SER A 184 -16.05 -8.96 6.97
N TYR A 185 -16.67 -10.09 6.69
CA TYR A 185 -18.10 -10.28 6.93
C TYR A 185 -18.31 -11.54 7.77
N ARG A 186 -19.35 -11.52 8.61
CA ARG A 186 -19.76 -12.68 9.40
C ARG A 186 -20.88 -13.39 8.65
N ARG A 187 -20.63 -14.61 8.20
CA ARG A 187 -21.69 -15.47 7.67
C ARG A 187 -22.28 -16.30 8.81
N PRO A 188 -23.61 -16.46 8.87
CA PRO A 188 -24.22 -17.44 9.77
C PRO A 188 -23.56 -18.81 9.58
N PHE A 189 -23.23 -19.49 10.69
CA PHE A 189 -22.64 -20.84 10.75
C PHE A 189 -21.23 -21.05 10.17
N ILE A 190 -20.75 -20.17 9.28
CA ILE A 190 -19.40 -20.25 8.67
C ILE A 190 -18.38 -19.37 9.43
N GLY A 191 -18.87 -18.43 10.24
CA GLY A 191 -18.02 -17.52 11.01
C GLY A 191 -17.56 -16.31 10.21
N ARG A 192 -16.46 -15.69 10.63
CA ARG A 192 -15.89 -14.49 10.00
C ARG A 192 -15.04 -14.91 8.80
N GLN A 193 -15.38 -14.42 7.62
CA GLN A 193 -14.53 -14.52 6.45
C GLN A 193 -13.87 -13.16 6.20
N THR A 194 -12.59 -13.18 5.82
CA THR A 194 -11.80 -11.98 5.52
C THR A 194 -11.26 -12.08 4.10
N PHE A 195 -11.45 -11.01 3.34
CA PHE A 195 -10.99 -10.86 1.96
C PHE A 195 -9.91 -9.79 1.92
N GLN A 196 -8.88 -10.07 1.15
CA GLN A 196 -7.78 -9.15 0.85
C GLN A 196 -7.87 -8.82 -0.63
N ASN A 197 -8.31 -7.60 -0.91
CA ASN A 197 -8.51 -7.07 -2.24
C ASN A 197 -7.45 -6.02 -2.54
N LEU A 198 -7.13 -5.82 -3.81
CA LEU A 198 -6.19 -4.80 -4.24
C LEU A 198 -6.83 -3.41 -4.09
N ARG A 199 -6.10 -2.45 -3.51
CA ARG A 199 -6.43 -1.03 -3.59
C ARG A 199 -5.56 -0.38 -4.64
N LEU A 200 -6.17 0.44 -5.49
CA LEU A 200 -5.50 1.50 -6.23
C LEU A 200 -5.98 2.85 -5.71
N SER A 201 -5.07 3.80 -5.55
CA SER A 201 -5.35 5.18 -5.16
C SER A 201 -4.86 6.13 -6.23
N TYR A 202 -5.69 7.10 -6.59
CA TYR A 202 -5.37 8.19 -7.50
C TYR A 202 -5.61 9.51 -6.77
N ILE A 203 -4.54 10.26 -6.57
CA ILE A 203 -4.53 11.53 -5.85
C ILE A 203 -5.55 12.48 -6.47
N ASN A 204 -6.31 13.18 -5.64
CA ASN A 204 -7.38 14.10 -6.02
C ASN A 204 -8.59 13.44 -6.74
N LEU A 205 -8.60 12.13 -6.99
CA LEU A 205 -9.67 11.45 -7.72
C LEU A 205 -10.44 10.47 -6.84
N GLY A 206 -9.73 9.57 -6.16
CA GLY A 206 -10.37 8.47 -5.46
C GLY A 206 -9.53 7.23 -5.31
N SER A 207 -10.14 6.22 -4.69
CA SER A 207 -9.59 4.89 -4.59
C SER A 207 -10.53 3.86 -5.20
N MET A 208 -9.96 2.73 -5.58
CA MET A 208 -10.69 1.60 -6.16
C MET A 208 -10.28 0.34 -5.43
N GLU A 209 -11.27 -0.47 -5.09
CA GLU A 209 -11.08 -1.84 -4.63
C GLU A 209 -11.22 -2.76 -5.83
N LEU A 210 -10.21 -3.59 -6.07
CA LEU A 210 -10.24 -4.64 -7.06
C LEU A 210 -10.20 -5.99 -6.37
N LYS A 211 -11.16 -6.85 -6.70
CA LYS A 211 -11.17 -8.25 -6.27
C LYS A 211 -10.57 -9.13 -7.36
N TYR A 212 -9.92 -10.21 -6.95
CA TYR A 212 -9.42 -11.19 -7.91
C TYR A 212 -10.55 -12.15 -8.30
N GLU A 213 -10.94 -12.16 -9.57
CA GLU A 213 -11.93 -13.09 -10.10
C GLU A 213 -11.34 -13.96 -11.21
N LYS A 214 -11.36 -15.27 -10.97
CA LYS A 214 -10.86 -16.33 -11.86
C LYS A 214 -9.38 -16.16 -12.22
N THR A 215 -9.08 -15.22 -13.10
CA THR A 215 -7.76 -15.00 -13.71
C THR A 215 -7.32 -13.54 -13.74
N HIS A 216 -8.17 -12.58 -13.32
CA HIS A 216 -7.84 -11.16 -13.39
C HIS A 216 -8.42 -10.37 -12.22
N TRP A 217 -7.80 -9.23 -11.93
CA TRP A 217 -8.32 -8.22 -11.01
C TRP A 217 -9.44 -7.44 -11.68
N ILE A 218 -10.59 -7.32 -11.01
CA ILE A 218 -11.71 -6.49 -11.47
C ILE A 218 -12.17 -5.52 -10.41
N VAL A 219 -12.60 -4.33 -10.84
CA VAL A 219 -13.14 -3.29 -9.97
C VAL A 219 -14.40 -3.79 -9.27
N ASP A 220 -14.38 -3.82 -7.94
CA ASP A 220 -15.53 -4.17 -7.10
C ASP A 220 -16.21 -2.92 -6.54
N LEU A 221 -15.42 -1.99 -6.00
CA LEU A 221 -15.91 -0.74 -5.45
C LEU A 221 -15.04 0.43 -5.93
N LYS A 222 -15.68 1.56 -6.26
CA LYS A 222 -15.03 2.85 -6.50
C LYS A 222 -15.46 3.83 -5.42
N SER A 223 -14.49 4.47 -4.78
CA SER A 223 -14.73 5.51 -3.78
C SER A 223 -14.10 6.82 -4.24
N LYS A 224 -14.84 7.93 -4.19
CA LYS A 224 -14.27 9.25 -4.46
C LYS A 224 -13.53 9.74 -3.22
N GLN A 225 -12.32 10.22 -3.40
CA GLN A 225 -11.56 10.87 -2.33
C GLN A 225 -12.12 12.28 -2.14
N THR A 226 -11.89 12.84 -0.96
CA THR A 226 -12.00 14.28 -0.76
C THR A 226 -11.00 15.01 -1.67
N SER A 227 -11.27 16.27 -2.02
CA SER A 227 -10.46 17.11 -2.94
C SER A 227 -9.12 17.54 -2.33
N VAL A 228 -8.42 16.61 -1.68
CA VAL A 228 -7.22 16.86 -0.89
C VAL A 228 -6.02 16.70 -1.80
N ASP A 229 -5.39 17.82 -2.11
CA ASP A 229 -4.16 17.86 -2.91
C ASP A 229 -2.97 17.38 -2.08
N ILE A 230 -2.48 16.17 -2.36
CA ILE A 230 -1.37 15.54 -1.63
C ILE A 230 -0.08 15.49 -2.46
N SER A 231 0.06 16.35 -3.48
CA SER A 231 1.26 16.39 -4.33
C SER A 231 2.55 16.60 -3.54
N ASP A 232 2.46 17.40 -2.46
CA ASP A 232 3.60 17.80 -1.63
C ASP A 232 4.00 16.72 -0.61
N ILE A 233 3.29 15.58 -0.62
CA ILE A 233 3.54 14.47 0.30
C ILE A 233 4.59 13.54 -0.28
N ALA A 234 5.55 13.18 0.58
CA ALA A 234 6.60 12.24 0.26
C ALA A 234 5.98 10.93 -0.28
N PRO A 235 6.47 10.37 -1.40
CA PRO A 235 5.86 9.22 -2.06
C PRO A 235 5.53 8.05 -1.13
N GLU A 236 6.38 7.78 -0.14
CA GLU A 236 6.23 6.72 0.84
C GLU A 236 5.02 6.88 1.80
N TYR A 237 4.46 8.09 1.92
CA TYR A 237 3.29 8.36 2.78
C TYR A 237 1.99 8.55 2.00
N ARG A 238 2.04 8.61 0.66
CA ARG A 238 0.86 8.91 -0.18
C ARG A 238 -0.26 7.88 -0.03
N ASP A 239 0.07 6.59 0.00
CA ASP A 239 -0.93 5.54 0.20
C ASP A 239 -1.53 5.57 1.61
N LEU A 240 -0.68 5.74 2.63
CA LEU A 240 -1.15 5.86 4.01
C LEU A 240 -2.10 7.04 4.14
N LEU A 241 -1.73 8.19 3.58
CA LEU A 241 -2.55 9.38 3.61
C LEU A 241 -3.85 9.20 2.82
N SER A 242 -3.82 8.62 1.62
CA SER A 242 -5.03 8.40 0.81
C SER A 242 -6.08 7.60 1.56
N ARG A 243 -5.67 6.62 2.38
CA ARG A 243 -6.57 5.88 3.28
C ARG A 243 -7.04 6.70 4.47
N LEU A 244 -6.15 7.46 5.12
CA LEU A 244 -6.46 8.31 6.28
C LEU A 244 -7.52 9.36 5.95
N VAL A 245 -7.53 9.88 4.71
CA VAL A 245 -8.49 10.90 4.24
C VAL A 245 -9.54 10.35 3.25
N SER A 246 -9.74 9.03 3.26
CA SER A 246 -10.78 8.37 2.46
C SER A 246 -12.16 8.52 3.10
N ASN A 247 -13.23 8.30 2.33
CA ASN A 247 -14.60 8.24 2.85
C ASN A 247 -15.00 6.83 3.37
N ASP A 248 -14.04 5.91 3.54
CA ASP A 248 -14.29 4.56 4.03
C ASP A 248 -13.84 4.42 5.50
N VAL A 249 -14.81 4.25 6.40
CA VAL A 249 -14.58 4.12 7.86
C VAL A 249 -13.59 3.02 8.22
N THR A 250 -13.58 1.92 7.47
CA THR A 250 -12.66 0.81 7.72
C THR A 250 -11.24 1.21 7.35
N GLN A 251 -11.06 1.85 6.19
CA GLN A 251 -9.76 2.32 5.72
C GLN A 251 -9.17 3.39 6.63
N ILE A 252 -9.96 4.39 7.03
CA ILE A 252 -9.49 5.42 7.96
C ILE A 252 -8.99 4.77 9.24
N ARG A 253 -9.74 3.81 9.79
CA ARG A 253 -9.43 3.21 11.09
C ARG A 253 -8.23 2.27 11.03
N THR A 254 -8.07 1.48 9.96
CA THR A 254 -6.88 0.64 9.78
C THR A 254 -5.65 1.50 9.53
N ALA A 255 -5.75 2.51 8.67
CA ALA A 255 -4.67 3.45 8.38
C ALA A 255 -4.25 4.26 9.61
N ALA A 256 -5.21 4.71 10.43
CA ALA A 256 -4.90 5.43 11.66
C ALA A 256 -4.10 4.57 12.65
N ARG A 257 -4.44 3.27 12.76
CA ARG A 257 -3.69 2.33 13.61
C ARG A 257 -2.28 2.09 13.11
N GLU A 258 -2.11 1.99 11.80
CA GLU A 258 -0.80 1.91 11.16
C GLU A 258 0.01 3.18 11.42
N ALA A 259 -0.56 4.36 11.15
CA ALA A 259 0.07 5.65 11.36
C ALA A 259 0.53 5.86 12.82
N ILE A 260 -0.22 5.37 13.82
CA ILE A 260 0.15 5.45 15.25
C ILE A 260 1.37 4.59 15.59
N LYS A 261 1.65 3.53 14.81
CA LYS A 261 2.86 2.71 14.98
C LYS A 261 4.08 3.32 14.28
N LEU A 262 3.86 4.23 13.35
CA LEU A 262 4.92 4.87 12.57
C LEU A 262 5.39 6.16 13.26
N PRO A 263 6.66 6.55 13.10
CA PRO A 263 7.15 7.87 13.49
C PRO A 263 6.70 8.94 12.49
N LEU A 264 5.38 9.13 12.34
CA LEU A 264 4.82 10.08 11.39
C LEU A 264 5.03 11.52 11.89
N THR A 265 6.05 12.19 11.35
CA THR A 265 6.44 13.57 11.71
C THR A 265 6.28 14.56 10.57
N ASP A 266 5.99 14.09 9.35
CA ASP A 266 5.81 14.93 8.17
C ASP A 266 4.64 15.91 8.38
N THR A 267 4.95 17.21 8.34
CA THR A 267 3.98 18.26 8.66
C THR A 267 2.89 18.33 7.60
N ALA A 268 3.21 18.13 6.32
CA ALA A 268 2.23 18.20 5.26
C ALA A 268 1.18 17.07 5.39
N THR A 269 1.62 15.84 5.66
CA THR A 269 0.73 14.69 5.91
C THR A 269 -0.19 14.94 7.10
N LEU A 270 0.37 15.46 8.20
CA LEU A 270 -0.39 15.75 9.41
C LEU A 270 -1.34 16.94 9.24
N ASP A 271 -0.97 17.97 8.47
CA ASP A 271 -1.84 19.10 8.10
C ASP A 271 -3.06 18.60 7.28
N HIS A 272 -2.88 17.61 6.40
CA HIS A 272 -4.02 16.98 5.70
C HIS A 272 -4.94 16.20 6.62
N VAL A 273 -4.38 15.42 7.55
CA VAL A 273 -5.19 14.72 8.57
C VAL A 273 -5.97 15.72 9.41
N ALA A 274 -5.33 16.80 9.83
CA ALA A 274 -5.96 17.88 10.60
C ALA A 274 -7.08 18.58 9.81
N GLN A 275 -6.84 18.90 8.54
CA GLN A 275 -7.84 19.48 7.65
C GLN A 275 -9.03 18.53 7.45
N TYR A 276 -8.76 17.23 7.25
CA TYR A 276 -9.79 16.24 7.03
C TYR A 276 -10.71 16.06 8.25
N ILE A 277 -10.14 16.06 9.47
CA ILE A 277 -10.94 16.09 10.70
C ILE A 277 -11.84 17.33 10.72
N TRP A 278 -11.29 18.49 10.38
CA TRP A 278 -12.04 19.75 10.39
C TRP A 278 -13.20 19.76 9.39
N ASP A 279 -12.95 19.32 8.16
CA ASP A 279 -13.96 19.33 7.08
C ASP A 279 -15.12 18.36 7.35
N ASN A 280 -14.85 17.29 8.10
CA ASN A 280 -15.80 16.22 8.40
C ASN A 280 -16.35 16.25 9.83
N GLN A 281 -15.99 17.27 10.63
CA GLN A 281 -16.30 17.34 12.07
C GLN A 281 -17.80 17.29 12.39
N GLN A 282 -18.67 17.67 11.44
CA GLN A 282 -20.13 17.75 11.57
C GLN A 282 -20.84 16.44 11.21
N THR A 283 -20.14 15.31 11.11
CA THR A 283 -20.77 14.02 10.81
C THR A 283 -21.79 13.60 11.88
N GLU A 284 -22.93 13.09 11.43
CA GLU A 284 -23.94 12.43 12.27
C GLU A 284 -23.71 10.92 12.36
N ASP A 285 -22.92 10.35 11.45
CA ASP A 285 -22.56 8.93 11.46
C ASP A 285 -21.58 8.63 12.61
N SER A 286 -21.98 7.73 13.51
CA SER A 286 -21.23 7.35 14.72
C SER A 286 -19.94 6.56 14.43
N ASP A 287 -19.93 5.75 13.37
CA ASP A 287 -18.77 4.97 12.94
C ASP A 287 -17.75 5.86 12.22
N PHE A 288 -18.23 6.81 11.42
CA PHE A 288 -17.38 7.84 10.83
C PHE A 288 -16.82 8.78 11.91
N ALA A 289 -17.63 9.17 12.90
CA ALA A 289 -17.15 9.93 14.05
C ALA A 289 -16.10 9.17 14.88
N ASP A 290 -16.22 7.84 15.01
CA ASP A 290 -15.17 7.00 15.60
C ASP A 290 -13.87 7.06 14.79
N SER A 291 -13.98 7.04 13.47
CA SER A 291 -12.85 7.10 12.55
C SER A 291 -12.11 8.44 12.66
N LEU A 292 -12.83 9.56 12.72
CA LEU A 292 -12.24 10.89 12.98
C LEU A 292 -11.56 10.95 14.36
N ALA A 293 -12.13 10.30 15.38
CA ALA A 293 -11.50 10.18 16.69
C ALA A 293 -10.16 9.41 16.65
N TRP A 294 -10.03 8.40 15.80
CA TRP A 294 -8.75 7.74 15.55
C TRP A 294 -7.74 8.67 14.87
N LEU A 295 -8.17 9.54 13.96
CA LEU A 295 -7.30 10.56 13.37
C LEU A 295 -6.80 11.57 14.41
N CYS A 296 -7.61 11.96 15.40
CA CYS A 296 -7.11 12.74 16.54
C CYS A 296 -5.95 12.03 17.26
N LYS A 297 -6.02 10.70 17.41
CA LYS A 297 -4.90 9.92 18.00
C LYS A 297 -3.65 9.91 17.13
N VAL A 298 -3.79 9.93 15.80
CA VAL A 298 -2.65 10.09 14.88
C VAL A 298 -1.95 11.41 15.17
N LEU A 299 -2.69 12.52 15.26
CA LEU A 299 -2.13 13.83 15.63
C LEU A 299 -1.49 13.80 17.03
N SER A 300 -2.13 13.15 18.01
CA SER A 300 -1.55 12.95 19.34
C SER A 300 -0.20 12.23 19.29
N LYS A 301 -0.11 11.16 18.50
CA LYS A 301 1.08 10.33 18.44
C LYS A 301 2.26 11.00 17.75
N SER A 302 1.99 11.92 16.82
CA SER A 302 3.02 12.76 16.19
C SER A 302 3.74 13.69 17.18
N GLN A 303 3.14 13.96 18.36
CA GLN A 303 3.62 14.92 19.35
C GLN A 303 3.81 16.36 18.80
N ASN A 304 3.23 16.67 17.64
CA ASN A 304 3.36 17.97 17.02
C ASN A 304 2.34 18.96 17.61
N GLY A 305 2.87 19.94 18.35
CA GLY A 305 2.12 20.95 19.07
C GLY A 305 1.25 21.90 18.25
N ARG A 306 1.55 22.00 16.95
CA ARG A 306 0.88 22.87 15.98
C ARG A 306 -0.65 22.65 15.92
N TYR A 307 -1.11 21.44 16.21
CA TYR A 307 -2.53 21.05 16.12
C TYR A 307 -3.34 21.32 17.39
N LYS A 308 -2.70 21.75 18.48
CA LYS A 308 -3.34 21.92 19.78
C LYS A 308 -4.55 22.85 19.73
N GLU A 309 -4.41 24.04 19.13
CA GLU A 309 -5.47 25.05 19.10
C GLU A 309 -6.70 24.61 18.31
N MET A 310 -6.49 23.97 17.16
CA MET A 310 -7.58 23.40 16.36
C MET A 310 -8.34 22.33 17.15
N LEU A 311 -7.63 21.45 17.85
CA LEU A 311 -8.25 20.39 18.66
C LEU A 311 -8.96 20.94 19.90
N SER A 312 -8.41 21.97 20.55
CA SER A 312 -9.09 22.70 21.63
C SER A 312 -10.41 23.32 21.14
N THR A 313 -10.40 23.87 19.92
CA THR A 313 -11.61 24.42 19.29
C THR A 313 -12.65 23.34 19.03
N LEU A 314 -12.25 22.19 18.46
CA LEU A 314 -13.16 21.05 18.22
C LEU A 314 -13.76 20.52 19.53
N ALA A 315 -12.99 20.51 20.61
CA ALA A 315 -13.44 20.02 21.92
C ALA A 315 -14.60 20.82 22.53
N GLN A 316 -14.74 22.11 22.17
CA GLN A 316 -15.75 23.01 22.71
C GLN A 316 -17.01 23.14 21.84
N LYS A 317 -16.95 22.68 20.59
CA LYS A 317 -18.08 22.74 19.66
C LYS A 317 -19.14 21.67 20.01
N PRO A 318 -20.43 21.92 19.68
CA PRO A 318 -21.50 20.94 19.84
C PRO A 318 -21.42 19.86 18.75
N LEU A 319 -20.36 19.04 18.76
CA LEU A 319 -20.11 17.96 17.80
C LEU A 319 -20.39 16.59 18.44
N HIS A 320 -20.26 15.53 17.65
CA HIS A 320 -20.35 14.17 18.15
C HIS A 320 -19.37 13.92 19.32
N SER A 321 -19.85 13.31 20.40
CA SER A 321 -19.14 13.17 21.69
C SER A 321 -17.79 12.45 21.58
N LYS A 322 -17.63 11.53 20.62
CA LYS A 322 -16.33 10.89 20.35
C LYS A 322 -15.30 11.92 19.85
N ILE A 323 -15.68 12.78 18.89
CA ILE A 323 -14.76 13.76 18.31
C ILE A 323 -14.32 14.74 19.40
N THR A 324 -15.27 15.32 20.14
CA THR A 324 -14.97 16.30 21.20
C THR A 324 -14.09 15.71 22.29
N ARG A 325 -14.39 14.49 22.76
CA ARG A 325 -13.59 13.79 23.78
C ARG A 325 -12.16 13.51 23.31
N TYR A 326 -12.00 12.97 22.10
CA TYR A 326 -10.67 12.64 21.59
C TYR A 326 -9.86 13.89 21.22
N ALA A 327 -10.50 14.95 20.75
CA ALA A 327 -9.86 16.24 20.53
C ALA A 327 -9.38 16.85 21.86
N ALA A 328 -10.22 16.86 22.89
CA ALA A 328 -9.86 17.35 24.23
C ALA A 328 -8.67 16.59 24.84
N ASN A 329 -8.72 15.24 24.79
CA ASN A 329 -7.64 14.40 25.29
C ASN A 329 -6.33 14.64 24.54
N THR A 330 -6.41 14.82 23.22
CA THR A 330 -5.24 15.09 22.39
C THR A 330 -4.66 16.47 22.67
N ALA A 331 -5.49 17.52 22.70
CA ALA A 331 -5.06 18.87 22.99
C ALA A 331 -4.39 19.00 24.37
N LYS A 332 -4.83 18.20 25.36
CA LYS A 332 -4.25 18.16 26.70
C LYS A 332 -2.80 17.65 26.71
N VAL A 333 -2.47 16.66 25.88
CA VAL A 333 -1.13 16.03 25.86
C VAL A 333 -0.16 16.73 24.92
N LEU A 334 -0.65 17.53 23.97
CA LEU A 334 0.20 18.31 23.08
C LEU A 334 0.70 19.59 23.77
N ASN A 335 1.99 19.87 23.64
CA ASN A 335 2.58 21.16 23.99
C ASN A 335 2.31 22.14 22.84
N GLY A 336 1.83 23.35 23.08
CA GLY A 336 1.54 24.29 21.99
C GLY A 336 2.83 24.77 21.32
N THR A 337 2.93 24.70 19.99
CA THR A 337 4.12 25.10 19.23
C THR A 337 3.72 25.91 17.99
N GLN A 338 4.43 27.01 17.74
CA GLN A 338 4.26 27.82 16.53
C GLN A 338 5.05 27.23 15.35
N PRO A 339 4.61 27.44 14.09
CA PRO A 339 3.35 28.07 13.70
C PRO A 339 2.15 27.15 13.94
N PHE A 340 1.01 27.70 14.40
CA PHE A 340 -0.23 26.93 14.57
C PHE A 340 -0.85 26.47 13.24
N PHE A 341 -1.56 25.34 13.28
CA PHE A 341 -2.37 24.88 12.15
C PHE A 341 -3.65 25.70 12.08
N THR A 342 -3.93 26.27 10.91
CA THR A 342 -5.16 27.01 10.65
C THR A 342 -5.96 26.26 9.58
N PRO A 343 -7.14 25.71 9.93
CA PRO A 343 -7.97 25.03 8.95
C PRO A 343 -8.37 25.97 7.81
N LYS A 344 -8.27 25.48 6.57
CA LYS A 344 -8.84 26.15 5.40
C LYS A 344 -10.36 26.05 5.47
N VAL A 345 -11.06 27.15 5.22
CA VAL A 345 -12.54 27.16 5.18
C VAL A 345 -12.97 26.74 3.78
N THR A 346 -13.44 25.51 3.63
CA THR A 346 -14.01 25.02 2.37
C THR A 346 -15.49 25.45 2.31
N ILE A 347 -15.81 26.44 1.49
CA ILE A 347 -17.21 26.79 1.19
C ILE A 347 -17.77 25.65 0.34
N LYS A 348 -18.60 24.78 0.93
CA LYS A 348 -19.41 23.85 0.14
C LYS A 348 -20.43 24.68 -0.63
N GLU A 349 -20.23 24.86 -1.93
CA GLU A 349 -21.27 25.41 -2.81
C GLU A 349 -22.53 24.56 -2.63
N SER A 350 -23.57 25.18 -2.08
CA SER A 350 -24.87 24.54 -1.99
C SER A 350 -25.35 24.28 -3.42
N LYS A 351 -25.59 23.02 -3.76
CA LYS A 351 -26.40 22.70 -4.94
C LYS A 351 -27.76 23.32 -4.72
N SER A 352 -27.99 24.48 -5.33
CA SER A 352 -29.31 25.08 -5.47
C SER A 352 -30.18 24.10 -6.24
N SER A 353 -31.05 23.40 -5.51
CA SER A 353 -32.18 22.68 -6.07
C SER A 353 -33.12 23.71 -6.70
N SER A 354 -32.91 24.00 -7.98
CA SER A 354 -33.85 24.78 -8.77
C SER A 354 -35.02 23.89 -9.13
N THR A 355 -36.01 23.81 -8.25
CA THR A 355 -37.38 23.39 -8.59
C THR A 355 -37.98 24.47 -9.48
N THR A 356 -37.90 24.29 -10.80
CA THR A 356 -38.75 25.03 -11.73
C THR A 356 -40.06 24.25 -11.87
N ASN A 357 -41.07 24.69 -11.12
CA ASN A 357 -42.45 24.48 -11.50
C ASN A 357 -42.74 25.41 -12.70
N LEU A 358 -43.15 24.83 -13.82
CA LEU A 358 -44.26 25.26 -14.66
C LEU A 358 -44.53 24.21 -15.74
#